data_AF-A0A2E9WT25-F1
#
_entry.id   AF-A0A2E9WT25-F1
#
_cell.length_a   1.000
_cell.length_b   1.000
_cell.length_c   1.000
_cell.angle_alpha   90.00
_cell.angle_beta   90.00
_cell.angle_gamma   90.00
#
_symmetry.space_group_name_H-M   'P 1'
#
loop_
_entity.id
_entity.type
_entity.pdbx_description
1 polymer ?
#
loop_
_entity_poly.entity_id
_entity_poly.type
_entity_poly.pdbx_seq_one_letter_code
_entity_poly.pdbx_strand_id
1 'polypeptide(L)'
;MGVLLVASKSDMASMTLYDAIMRLDGWSEPFSTTSGDYYIHECDSVYLLVIDQIHIRADDLDSLFKKHTGLSVDDVLILSRHVSRSNTPAMTLHAIGIPGILPYGKEGISGGKNGLLVPPSKYFASLFRRMNSLARSKKLDFDFDLTLETTHHGPILTTPTLYIEIGSTEDEWVREDVADCWAEVISDVLVMSGGKSIYFNPDSDVMIGFGGGHYAPRHKSVILNSEINIGHIIANYSLVFEPPKSSEIPSGPWSECIQSAVDSTRISFPKSKIFAHLDRKSFKGWERSAITQKLEELGIEIRRGKQISQRK
;
A
#
# COMPACT_ATOMS: atom_id res chain seq x y z
N MET A 1 9.75 -8.77 15.94
CA MET A 1 8.65 -8.29 15.07
C MET A 1 9.18 -8.31 13.65
N GLY A 2 8.40 -8.82 12.72
CA GLY A 2 8.82 -9.05 11.34
C GLY A 2 7.68 -8.82 10.36
N VAL A 3 7.93 -9.13 9.09
CA VAL A 3 7.00 -8.90 7.99
C VAL A 3 6.36 -10.22 7.56
N LEU A 4 5.03 -10.22 7.41
CA LEU A 4 4.31 -11.34 6.82
C LEU A 4 4.09 -11.10 5.33
N LEU A 5 4.64 -11.95 4.48
CA LEU A 5 4.25 -12.06 3.09
C LEU A 5 3.00 -12.96 3.02
N VAL A 6 2.00 -12.57 2.24
CA VAL A 6 0.77 -13.36 2.03
C VAL A 6 0.61 -13.66 0.56
N ALA A 7 0.52 -14.94 0.22
CA ALA A 7 0.19 -15.43 -1.11
C ALA A 7 -1.15 -16.18 -1.09
N SER A 8 -1.86 -16.21 -2.22
CA SER A 8 -3.17 -16.86 -2.35
C SER A 8 -3.20 -17.83 -3.53
N LYS A 9 -3.55 -19.09 -3.27
CA LYS A 9 -3.76 -20.11 -4.32
C LYS A 9 -4.93 -19.79 -5.26
N SER A 10 -5.82 -18.86 -4.86
CA SER A 10 -6.93 -18.37 -5.67
C SER A 10 -6.54 -17.23 -6.62
N ASP A 11 -5.27 -16.82 -6.65
CA ASP A 11 -4.76 -15.74 -7.50
C ASP A 11 -3.49 -16.19 -8.24
N MET A 12 -3.56 -16.19 -9.57
CA MET A 12 -2.48 -16.64 -10.44
C MET A 12 -1.20 -15.79 -10.28
N ALA A 13 -1.31 -14.45 -10.25
CA ALA A 13 -0.13 -13.59 -10.08
C ALA A 13 0.47 -13.75 -8.69
N SER A 14 -0.39 -13.95 -7.68
CA SER A 14 0.06 -14.23 -6.31
C SER A 14 0.91 -15.49 -6.24
N MET A 15 0.54 -16.55 -6.97
CA MET A 15 1.33 -17.78 -7.04
C MET A 15 2.64 -17.61 -7.83
N THR A 16 2.64 -16.83 -8.92
CA THR A 16 3.88 -16.47 -9.64
C THR A 16 4.85 -15.70 -8.74
N LEU A 17 4.35 -14.73 -7.97
CA LEU A 17 5.12 -13.97 -6.98
C LEU A 17 5.62 -14.86 -5.84
N TYR A 18 4.78 -15.76 -5.34
CA TYR A 18 5.15 -16.76 -4.34
C TYR A 18 6.31 -17.64 -4.82
N ASP A 19 6.23 -18.17 -6.04
CA ASP A 19 7.28 -19.03 -6.60
C ASP A 19 8.62 -18.27 -6.71
N ALA A 20 8.58 -16.99 -7.09
CA ALA A 20 9.76 -16.12 -7.11
C ALA A 20 10.34 -15.86 -5.72
N ILE A 21 9.49 -15.66 -4.71
CA ILE A 21 9.92 -15.51 -3.31
C ILE A 21 10.53 -16.80 -2.77
N MET A 22 9.95 -17.96 -3.09
CA MET A 22 10.45 -19.27 -2.66
C MET A 22 11.76 -19.67 -3.35
N ARG A 23 12.13 -19.04 -4.47
CA ARG A 23 13.46 -19.18 -5.08
C ARG A 23 14.56 -18.46 -4.30
N LEU A 24 14.22 -17.57 -3.37
CA LEU A 24 15.20 -17.03 -2.42
C LEU A 24 15.61 -18.14 -1.44
N ASP A 25 16.90 -18.26 -1.16
CA ASP A 25 17.39 -19.22 -0.17
C ASP A 25 16.94 -18.85 1.26
N GLY A 26 16.96 -19.80 2.18
CA GLY A 26 16.76 -19.53 3.62
C GLY A 26 15.34 -19.78 4.15
N TRP A 27 14.43 -20.32 3.34
CA TRP A 27 13.11 -20.74 3.81
C TRP A 27 13.15 -22.06 4.58
N SER A 28 12.38 -22.15 5.66
CA SER A 28 12.11 -23.40 6.36
C SER A 28 11.27 -24.37 5.52
N GLU A 29 11.26 -25.64 5.92
CA GLU A 29 10.18 -26.55 5.51
C GLU A 29 8.80 -25.98 5.93
N PRO A 30 7.74 -26.21 5.13
CA PRO A 30 6.41 -25.71 5.46
C PRO A 30 5.83 -26.38 6.71
N PHE A 31 5.10 -25.59 7.48
CA PHE A 31 4.14 -26.09 8.46
C PHE A 31 2.73 -25.75 7.99
N SER A 32 1.91 -26.78 7.75
CA SER A 32 0.54 -26.60 7.24
C SER A 32 -0.50 -26.59 8.36
N THR A 33 -1.47 -25.68 8.27
CA THR A 33 -2.70 -25.69 9.06
C THR A 33 -3.92 -25.65 8.17
N THR A 34 -5.12 -25.72 8.76
CA THR A 34 -6.37 -25.49 8.03
C THR A 34 -6.47 -24.11 7.38
N SER A 35 -5.63 -23.17 7.79
CA SER A 35 -5.64 -21.78 7.31
C SER A 35 -4.62 -21.52 6.20
N GLY A 36 -3.71 -22.46 5.92
CA GLY A 36 -2.68 -22.29 4.92
C GLY A 36 -1.35 -22.92 5.30
N ASP A 37 -0.36 -22.69 4.42
CA ASP A 37 1.02 -23.16 4.57
C ASP A 37 1.90 -22.01 5.07
N TYR A 38 2.66 -22.25 6.14
CA TYR A 38 3.49 -21.26 6.82
C TYR A 38 4.97 -21.58 6.62
N TYR A 39 5.74 -20.54 6.32
CA TYR A 39 7.19 -20.60 6.18
C TYR A 39 7.85 -19.49 7.00
N ILE A 40 9.00 -19.81 7.56
CA ILE A 40 9.84 -18.86 8.30
C ILE A 40 11.16 -18.73 7.55
N HIS A 41 11.59 -17.50 7.28
CA HIS A 41 12.89 -17.23 6.70
C HIS A 41 13.97 -17.21 7.79
N GLU A 42 15.18 -17.67 7.49
CA GLU A 42 16.32 -17.77 8.42
C GLU A 42 16.79 -16.42 9.00
N CYS A 43 16.32 -15.30 8.44
CA CYS A 43 16.56 -13.96 8.98
C CYS A 43 15.66 -13.62 10.19
N ASP A 44 14.80 -14.55 10.63
CA ASP A 44 13.91 -14.46 11.80
C ASP A 44 13.00 -13.22 11.84
N SER A 45 12.80 -12.59 10.69
CA SER A 45 12.08 -11.31 10.55
C SER A 45 11.23 -11.23 9.29
N VAL A 46 11.21 -12.28 8.47
CA VAL A 46 10.32 -12.41 7.31
C VAL A 46 9.64 -13.79 7.37
N TYR A 47 8.33 -13.78 7.14
CA TYR A 47 7.48 -14.96 7.17
C TYR A 47 6.64 -14.99 5.90
N LEU A 48 6.17 -16.17 5.52
CA LEU A 48 5.28 -16.33 4.38
C LEU A 48 4.09 -17.21 4.77
N LEU A 49 2.89 -16.76 4.40
CA LEU A 49 1.64 -17.49 4.56
C LEU A 49 0.98 -17.66 3.19
N VAL A 50 0.74 -18.91 2.79
CA VAL A 50 0.00 -19.26 1.58
C VAL A 50 -1.41 -19.69 1.96
N ILE A 51 -2.42 -18.89 1.60
CA ILE A 51 -3.83 -19.17 1.88
C ILE A 51 -4.55 -19.75 0.66
N ASP A 52 -5.62 -20.50 0.89
CA ASP A 52 -6.42 -21.05 -0.21
C ASP A 52 -7.42 -20.02 -0.77
N GLN A 53 -8.01 -19.17 0.09
CA GLN A 53 -9.02 -18.18 -0.29
C GLN A 53 -8.43 -16.92 -0.94
N ILE A 54 -9.24 -16.16 -1.67
CA ILE A 54 -8.80 -14.87 -2.25
C ILE A 54 -8.46 -13.85 -1.15
N HIS A 55 -7.27 -13.26 -1.23
CA HIS A 55 -6.71 -12.38 -0.19
C HIS A 55 -7.57 -11.14 0.10
N ILE A 56 -8.31 -10.59 -0.88
CA ILE A 56 -9.16 -9.40 -0.66
C ILE A 56 -10.28 -9.63 0.38
N ARG A 57 -10.65 -10.90 0.64
CA ARG A 57 -11.67 -11.31 1.63
C ARG A 57 -11.06 -11.97 2.87
N ALA A 58 -9.74 -11.98 2.98
CA ALA A 58 -9.04 -12.62 4.07
C ALA A 58 -8.79 -11.62 5.20
N ASP A 59 -9.85 -11.28 5.92
CA ASP A 59 -9.77 -10.42 7.10
C ASP A 59 -9.01 -11.12 8.24
N ASP A 60 -8.36 -10.31 9.09
CA ASP A 60 -7.69 -10.72 10.34
C ASP A 60 -6.55 -11.74 10.18
N LEU A 61 -5.90 -11.78 9.00
CA LEU A 61 -4.78 -12.69 8.72
C LEU A 61 -3.59 -12.51 9.68
N ASP A 62 -3.31 -11.29 10.11
CA ASP A 62 -2.28 -10.98 11.11
C ASP A 62 -2.55 -11.67 12.46
N SER A 63 -3.80 -11.59 12.92
CA SER A 63 -4.26 -12.25 14.14
C SER A 63 -4.25 -13.77 14.00
N LEU A 64 -4.66 -14.29 12.84
CA LEU A 64 -4.64 -15.71 12.52
C LEU A 64 -3.22 -16.26 12.51
N PHE A 65 -2.28 -15.54 11.90
CA PHE A 65 -0.86 -15.90 11.87
C PHE A 65 -0.28 -15.98 13.28
N LYS A 66 -0.54 -14.97 14.11
CA LYS A 66 -0.07 -14.96 15.51
C LYS A 66 -0.64 -16.11 16.33
N LYS A 67 -1.92 -16.45 16.12
CA LYS A 67 -2.57 -17.57 16.82
C LYS A 67 -1.93 -18.92 16.48
N HIS A 68 -1.55 -19.15 15.23
CA HIS A 68 -0.99 -20.44 14.78
C HIS A 68 0.50 -20.58 15.05
N THR A 69 1.27 -19.49 14.95
CA THR A 69 2.74 -19.53 15.05
C THR A 69 3.28 -19.06 16.40
N GLY A 70 2.48 -18.30 17.16
CA GLY A 70 2.95 -17.55 18.34
C GLY A 70 3.81 -16.33 18.00
N LEU A 71 4.12 -16.09 16.72
CA LEU A 71 4.96 -14.99 16.25
C LEU A 71 4.11 -13.74 16.00
N SER A 72 4.68 -12.56 16.26
CA SER A 72 4.01 -11.29 16.00
C SER A 72 4.68 -10.55 14.85
N VAL A 73 3.86 -10.02 13.96
CA VAL A 73 4.27 -9.24 12.79
C VAL A 73 3.91 -7.78 12.96
N ASP A 74 4.67 -6.91 12.32
CA ASP A 74 4.47 -5.46 12.38
C ASP A 74 4.26 -4.82 11.00
N ASP A 75 4.26 -5.64 9.96
CA ASP A 75 3.90 -5.27 8.60
C ASP A 75 3.44 -6.52 7.83
N VAL A 76 2.59 -6.32 6.82
CA VAL A 76 2.03 -7.37 5.96
C VAL A 76 2.11 -6.92 4.50
N LEU A 77 2.72 -7.76 3.66
CA LEU A 77 2.78 -7.55 2.21
C LEU A 77 1.95 -8.62 1.52
N ILE A 78 0.87 -8.22 0.85
CA ILE A 78 0.00 -9.13 0.11
C ILE A 78 0.45 -9.16 -1.34
N LEU A 79 0.83 -10.35 -1.81
CA LEU A 79 1.20 -10.62 -3.20
C LEU A 79 -0.08 -10.86 -3.99
N SER A 80 -0.32 -10.10 -5.05
CA SER A 80 -1.61 -10.14 -5.75
C SER A 80 -1.51 -9.81 -7.23
N ARG A 81 -2.58 -10.09 -7.98
CA ARG A 81 -2.79 -9.52 -9.31
C ARG A 81 -3.41 -8.13 -9.23
N HIS A 82 -2.99 -7.27 -10.14
CA HIS A 82 -3.73 -6.08 -10.52
C HIS A 82 -4.62 -6.39 -11.73
N VAL A 83 -5.84 -5.86 -11.74
CA VAL A 83 -6.79 -5.94 -12.86
C VAL A 83 -7.19 -4.53 -13.29
N SER A 84 -6.87 -4.16 -14.53
CA SER A 84 -7.23 -2.86 -15.10
C SER A 84 -8.12 -2.98 -16.32
N ARG A 85 -9.17 -2.15 -16.42
CA ARG A 85 -10.00 -2.06 -17.65
C ARG A 85 -9.22 -1.64 -18.89
N SER A 86 -8.09 -0.95 -18.71
CA SER A 86 -7.23 -0.53 -19.81
C SER A 86 -6.32 -1.66 -20.33
N ASN A 87 -6.25 -2.79 -19.61
CA ASN A 87 -5.29 -3.87 -19.82
C ASN A 87 -3.84 -3.39 -19.95
N THR A 88 -3.49 -2.25 -19.34
CA THR A 88 -2.11 -1.74 -19.37
C THR A 88 -1.24 -2.60 -18.45
N PRO A 89 -0.17 -3.23 -18.94
CA PRO A 89 0.78 -3.94 -18.10
C PRO A 89 1.34 -2.99 -17.02
N ALA A 90 1.33 -3.42 -15.76
CA ALA A 90 1.78 -2.59 -14.65
C ALA A 90 2.42 -3.40 -13.52
N MET A 91 3.49 -2.84 -12.96
CA MET A 91 4.00 -3.22 -11.64
C MET A 91 3.51 -2.17 -10.66
N THR A 92 2.75 -2.58 -9.66
CA THR A 92 2.05 -1.64 -8.79
C THR A 92 2.00 -2.09 -7.35
N LEU A 93 1.71 -1.15 -6.46
CA LEU A 93 1.54 -1.35 -5.04
C LEU A 93 0.65 -0.25 -4.47
N HIS A 94 -0.12 -0.59 -3.45
CA HIS A 94 -1.00 0.38 -2.79
C HIS A 94 -1.40 -0.04 -1.37
N ALA A 95 -1.72 0.96 -0.55
CA ALA A 95 -2.36 0.76 0.74
C ALA A 95 -3.82 0.31 0.55
N ILE A 96 -4.40 -0.35 1.56
CA ILE A 96 -5.77 -0.90 1.47
C ILE A 96 -6.76 -0.17 2.35
N GLY A 97 -8.04 -0.30 2.02
CA GLY A 97 -9.16 0.35 2.70
C GLY A 97 -10.22 0.86 1.75
N ILE A 98 -11.39 1.26 2.28
CA ILE A 98 -12.51 1.78 1.49
C ILE A 98 -12.79 3.24 1.87
N PRO A 99 -12.03 4.19 1.31
CA PRO A 99 -12.16 5.60 1.65
C PRO A 99 -13.46 6.23 1.10
N GLY A 100 -14.17 6.96 1.97
CA GLY A 100 -15.25 7.87 1.57
C GLY A 100 -16.54 7.22 1.06
N ILE A 101 -16.72 5.92 1.28
CA ILE A 101 -17.94 5.20 0.87
C ILE A 101 -18.89 5.05 2.06
N LEU A 102 -20.17 5.35 1.81
CA LEU A 102 -21.28 5.19 2.76
C LEU A 102 -22.19 4.01 2.35
N PRO A 103 -22.98 3.45 3.28
CA PRO A 103 -22.93 3.72 4.72
C PRO A 103 -21.75 2.99 5.37
N TYR A 104 -21.15 3.62 6.39
CA TYR A 104 -19.97 3.09 7.08
C TYR A 104 -20.23 1.72 7.73
N GLY A 105 -19.18 0.90 7.78
CA GLY A 105 -19.20 -0.42 8.39
C GLY A 105 -19.89 -1.52 7.57
N LYS A 106 -20.53 -1.19 6.44
CA LYS A 106 -21.00 -2.21 5.49
C LYS A 106 -19.83 -2.85 4.76
N GLU A 107 -20.01 -4.12 4.39
CA GLU A 107 -19.03 -4.86 3.60
C GLU A 107 -18.81 -4.20 2.24
N GLY A 108 -17.53 -4.13 1.85
CA GLY A 108 -17.12 -3.65 0.54
C GLY A 108 -17.33 -4.69 -0.54
N ILE A 109 -17.54 -4.21 -1.78
CA ILE A 109 -17.71 -5.09 -2.96
C ILE A 109 -16.48 -5.98 -3.17
N SER A 110 -15.28 -5.42 -2.98
CA SER A 110 -13.99 -6.11 -3.11
C SER A 110 -13.37 -6.39 -1.74
N GLY A 111 -14.19 -6.83 -0.78
CA GLY A 111 -13.78 -7.03 0.61
C GLY A 111 -13.53 -5.72 1.36
N GLY A 112 -13.20 -5.82 2.65
CA GLY A 112 -13.08 -4.65 3.52
C GLY A 112 -14.42 -4.11 4.04
N LYS A 113 -14.38 -2.98 4.74
CA LYS A 113 -15.57 -2.27 5.23
C LYS A 113 -15.56 -0.81 4.83
N ASN A 114 -16.72 -0.31 4.41
CA ASN A 114 -16.93 1.09 4.02
C ASN A 114 -16.45 2.05 5.12
N GLY A 115 -15.59 3.00 4.76
CA GLY A 115 -15.00 4.01 5.64
C GLY A 115 -13.77 3.55 6.45
N LEU A 116 -13.45 2.26 6.42
CA LEU A 116 -12.30 1.70 7.12
C LEU A 116 -11.05 1.76 6.23
N LEU A 117 -9.97 2.32 6.76
CA LEU A 117 -8.64 2.30 6.15
C LEU A 117 -7.70 1.51 7.06
N VAL A 118 -6.99 0.53 6.48
CA VAL A 118 -5.99 -0.26 7.20
C VAL A 118 -4.70 0.57 7.28
N PRO A 119 -3.95 0.53 8.40
CA PRO A 119 -2.66 1.21 8.49
C PRO A 119 -1.78 0.85 7.27
N PRO A 120 -1.18 1.83 6.57
CA PRO A 120 -0.36 1.57 5.39
C PRO A 120 1.00 1.01 5.81
N SER A 121 1.57 0.06 5.06
CA SER A 121 2.92 -0.47 5.32
C SER A 121 3.97 0.63 5.48
N LYS A 122 4.87 0.46 6.45
CA LYS A 122 6.00 1.38 6.64
C LYS A 122 7.01 1.31 5.49
N TYR A 123 7.00 0.22 4.73
CA TYR A 123 7.91 -0.03 3.61
C TYR A 123 7.41 0.49 2.26
N PHE A 124 6.19 1.04 2.18
CA PHE A 124 5.57 1.47 0.92
C PHE A 124 6.52 2.32 0.05
N ALA A 125 7.09 3.38 0.62
CA ALA A 125 7.97 4.28 -0.12
C ALA A 125 9.25 3.60 -0.61
N SER A 126 9.85 2.77 0.24
CA SER A 126 11.08 2.04 -0.02
C SER A 126 10.89 1.01 -1.13
N LEU A 127 9.81 0.21 -1.04
CA LEU A 127 9.42 -0.76 -2.06
C LEU A 127 9.15 -0.08 -3.40
N PHE A 128 8.42 1.03 -3.39
CA PHE A 128 8.12 1.76 -4.64
C PHE A 128 9.37 2.30 -5.33
N ARG A 129 10.28 2.93 -4.57
CA ARG A 129 11.53 3.48 -5.11
C ARG A 129 12.45 2.35 -5.58
N ARG A 130 12.60 1.28 -4.80
CA ARG A 130 13.45 0.14 -5.16
C ARG A 130 12.92 -0.59 -6.39
N MET A 131 11.62 -0.85 -6.46
CA MET A 131 10.97 -1.40 -7.65
C MET A 131 11.23 -0.52 -8.87
N ASN A 132 11.03 0.79 -8.78
CA ASN A 132 11.29 1.69 -9.90
C ASN A 132 12.74 1.65 -10.37
N SER A 133 13.70 1.66 -9.45
CA SER A 133 15.12 1.61 -9.80
C SER A 133 15.51 0.27 -10.43
N LEU A 134 15.06 -0.85 -9.87
CA LEU A 134 15.47 -2.18 -10.30
C LEU A 134 14.77 -2.61 -11.59
N ALA A 135 13.47 -2.37 -11.71
CA ALA A 135 12.73 -2.71 -12.92
C ALA A 135 13.29 -1.95 -14.15
N ARG A 136 13.71 -0.69 -13.98
CA ARG A 136 14.39 0.07 -15.04
C ARG A 136 15.77 -0.48 -15.40
N SER A 137 16.57 -0.90 -14.42
CA SER A 137 17.87 -1.50 -14.72
C SER A 137 17.72 -2.85 -15.44
N LYS A 138 16.64 -3.59 -15.15
CA LYS A 138 16.23 -4.82 -15.85
C LYS A 138 15.45 -4.56 -17.14
N LYS A 139 15.20 -3.30 -17.52
CA LYS A 139 14.45 -2.89 -18.73
C LYS A 139 12.99 -3.38 -18.77
N LEU A 140 12.37 -3.59 -17.61
CA LEU A 140 10.95 -3.95 -17.52
C LEU A 140 10.03 -2.74 -17.79
N ASP A 141 10.55 -1.51 -17.70
CA ASP A 141 9.79 -0.28 -17.98
C ASP A 141 9.52 -0.02 -19.47
N PHE A 142 10.05 -0.87 -20.36
CA PHE A 142 9.65 -0.89 -21.77
C PHE A 142 8.26 -1.53 -21.97
N ASP A 143 7.91 -2.49 -21.12
CA ASP A 143 6.68 -3.26 -21.22
C ASP A 143 5.67 -2.85 -20.15
N PHE A 144 6.12 -2.48 -18.94
CA PHE A 144 5.28 -2.23 -17.77
C PHE A 144 5.29 -0.77 -17.32
N ASP A 145 4.11 -0.23 -16.96
CA ASP A 145 4.05 0.99 -16.16
C ASP A 145 4.46 0.66 -14.71
N LEU A 146 5.56 1.28 -14.27
CA LEU A 146 6.06 1.17 -12.90
C LEU A 146 5.35 2.21 -12.04
N THR A 147 4.27 1.83 -11.37
CA THR A 147 3.34 2.79 -10.77
C THR A 147 2.92 2.40 -9.35
N LEU A 148 2.09 3.25 -8.77
CA LEU A 148 1.38 3.00 -7.52
C LEU A 148 -0.09 3.27 -7.76
N GLU A 149 -0.92 2.81 -6.83
CA GLU A 149 -2.35 3.10 -6.84
C GLU A 149 -2.81 3.81 -5.58
N THR A 150 -3.98 4.43 -5.69
CA THR A 150 -4.70 5.00 -4.56
C THR A 150 -5.24 3.90 -3.65
N THR A 151 -5.53 4.25 -2.41
CA THR A 151 -6.03 3.34 -1.37
C THR A 151 -7.37 2.78 -1.77
N HIS A 152 -7.47 1.45 -1.86
CA HIS A 152 -8.72 0.80 -2.22
C HIS A 152 -8.80 -0.65 -1.72
N HIS A 153 -10.04 -1.17 -1.71
CA HIS A 153 -10.47 -2.53 -1.38
C HIS A 153 -9.99 -3.12 -0.03
N GLY A 154 -10.38 -4.36 0.26
CA GLY A 154 -9.98 -5.09 1.46
C GLY A 154 -8.63 -5.81 1.32
N PRO A 155 -8.27 -6.72 2.24
CA PRO A 155 -9.04 -7.13 3.42
C PRO A 155 -8.93 -6.14 4.59
N ILE A 156 -9.38 -6.55 5.77
CA ILE A 156 -9.25 -5.84 7.05
C ILE A 156 -8.13 -6.46 7.87
N LEU A 157 -7.15 -5.65 8.27
CA LEU A 157 -6.10 -6.02 9.20
C LEU A 157 -5.89 -4.92 10.24
N THR A 158 -5.29 -5.29 11.37
CA THR A 158 -4.84 -4.32 12.39
C THR A 158 -3.38 -3.90 12.19
N THR A 159 -2.62 -4.75 11.50
CA THR A 159 -1.20 -4.56 11.19
C THR A 159 -1.03 -3.73 9.92
N PRO A 160 -0.01 -2.83 9.83
CA PRO A 160 0.36 -2.14 8.60
C PRO A 160 0.40 -3.06 7.39
N THR A 161 -0.29 -2.70 6.31
CA THR A 161 -0.48 -3.58 5.15
C THR A 161 -0.27 -2.86 3.83
N LEU A 162 0.22 -3.58 2.84
CA LEU A 162 0.43 -3.10 1.47
C LEU A 162 0.24 -4.24 0.47
N TYR A 163 -0.37 -3.93 -0.68
CA TYR A 163 -0.42 -4.84 -1.82
C TYR A 163 0.80 -4.64 -2.71
N ILE A 164 1.31 -5.74 -3.26
CA ILE A 164 2.38 -5.78 -4.26
C ILE A 164 1.86 -6.60 -5.42
N GLU A 165 1.83 -5.99 -6.61
CA GLU A 165 1.04 -6.53 -7.70
C GLU A 165 1.74 -6.58 -9.05
N ILE A 166 1.28 -7.54 -9.85
CA ILE A 166 1.54 -7.66 -11.28
C ILE A 166 0.21 -7.53 -12.01
N GLY A 167 0.14 -6.66 -13.00
CA GLY A 167 -1.05 -6.45 -13.82
C GLY A 167 -0.73 -6.31 -15.30
N SER A 168 -1.72 -6.33 -16.17
CA SER A 168 -3.15 -6.26 -15.81
C SER A 168 -3.98 -7.45 -16.26
N THR A 169 -3.36 -8.41 -16.96
CA THR A 169 -4.03 -9.58 -17.53
C THR A 169 -3.24 -10.87 -17.26
N GLU A 170 -3.80 -12.03 -17.63
CA GLU A 170 -3.14 -13.33 -17.47
C GLU A 170 -1.75 -13.37 -18.15
N ASP A 171 -1.57 -12.67 -19.28
CA ASP A 171 -0.29 -12.57 -19.99
C ASP A 171 0.81 -11.95 -19.11
N GLU A 172 0.43 -11.01 -18.25
CA GLU A 172 1.35 -10.39 -17.29
C GLU A 172 1.43 -11.15 -15.97
N TRP A 173 0.34 -11.72 -15.48
CA TRP A 173 0.29 -12.41 -14.19
C TRP A 173 1.25 -13.61 -14.11
N VAL A 174 1.62 -14.19 -15.25
CA VAL A 174 2.56 -15.32 -15.33
C VAL A 174 4.01 -14.88 -15.63
N ARG A 175 4.30 -13.58 -15.65
CA ARG A 175 5.66 -13.06 -15.97
C ARG A 175 6.64 -13.29 -14.84
N GLU A 176 7.41 -14.39 -14.94
CA GLU A 176 8.44 -14.76 -13.98
C GLU A 176 9.53 -13.69 -13.81
N ASP A 177 9.93 -12.99 -14.86
CA ASP A 177 10.94 -11.93 -14.81
C ASP A 177 10.48 -10.71 -13.99
N VAL A 178 9.19 -10.41 -14.02
CA VAL A 178 8.56 -9.38 -13.18
C VAL A 178 8.44 -9.85 -11.74
N ALA A 179 8.05 -11.11 -11.53
CA ALA A 179 7.98 -11.71 -10.20
C ALA A 179 9.35 -11.81 -9.52
N ASP A 180 10.40 -12.19 -10.25
CA ASP A 180 11.79 -12.21 -9.79
C ASP A 180 12.27 -10.79 -9.42
N CYS A 181 11.88 -9.79 -10.21
CA CYS A 181 12.18 -8.40 -9.88
C CYS A 181 11.51 -7.99 -8.55
N TRP A 182 10.26 -8.39 -8.32
CA TRP A 182 9.58 -8.13 -7.05
C TRP A 182 10.22 -8.88 -5.88
N ALA A 183 10.61 -10.14 -6.06
CA ALA A 183 11.30 -10.92 -5.04
C ALA A 183 12.63 -10.28 -4.62
N GLU A 184 13.42 -9.79 -5.58
CA GLU A 184 14.65 -9.05 -5.31
C GLU A 184 14.38 -7.73 -4.57
N VAL A 185 13.34 -6.97 -4.99
CA VAL A 185 12.91 -5.73 -4.31
C VAL A 185 12.54 -6.00 -2.84
N ILE A 186 11.74 -7.03 -2.59
CA ILE A 186 11.30 -7.38 -1.23
C ILE A 186 12.51 -7.83 -0.40
N SER A 187 13.35 -8.70 -0.93
CA SER A 187 14.58 -9.18 -0.27
C SER A 187 15.49 -8.02 0.14
N ASP A 188 15.71 -7.07 -0.77
CA ASP A 188 16.53 -5.88 -0.54
C ASP A 188 15.97 -4.97 0.57
N VAL A 189 14.67 -4.63 0.46
CA VAL A 189 14.04 -3.67 1.38
C VAL A 189 13.89 -4.26 2.78
N LEU A 190 13.57 -5.56 2.87
CA LEU A 190 13.44 -6.29 4.13
C LEU A 190 14.76 -6.83 4.66
N VAL A 191 15.86 -6.70 3.90
CA VAL A 191 17.21 -7.09 4.30
C VAL A 191 17.28 -8.60 4.61
N MET A 192 16.65 -9.41 3.77
CA MET A 192 16.55 -10.87 3.96
C MET A 192 17.93 -11.55 3.94
N SER A 193 18.86 -11.08 3.10
CA SER A 193 20.24 -11.56 3.05
C SER A 193 21.14 -10.99 4.18
N GLY A 194 20.57 -10.27 5.14
CA GLY A 194 21.29 -9.63 6.25
C GLY A 194 21.95 -8.29 5.91
N GLY A 195 22.45 -7.61 6.93
CA GLY A 195 23.07 -6.28 6.82
C GLY A 195 22.22 -5.15 7.42
N LYS A 196 22.53 -3.91 7.06
CA LYS A 196 21.82 -2.71 7.52
C LYS A 196 20.90 -2.21 6.41
N SER A 197 19.63 -1.96 6.72
CA SER A 197 18.72 -1.35 5.75
C SER A 197 19.24 0.03 5.31
N ILE A 198 19.41 0.20 4.01
CA ILE A 198 19.69 1.49 3.36
C ILE A 198 18.46 2.07 2.66
N TYR A 199 17.38 1.29 2.56
CA TYR A 199 16.19 1.66 1.80
C TYR A 199 15.09 2.29 2.67
N PHE A 200 15.05 1.98 3.97
CA PHE A 200 14.04 2.46 4.89
C PHE A 200 14.67 3.36 5.97
N ASN A 201 14.13 4.56 6.11
CA ASN A 201 14.45 5.48 7.20
C ASN A 201 13.17 5.80 7.99
N PRO A 202 12.99 5.23 9.20
CA PRO A 202 11.78 5.42 10.01
C PRO A 202 11.59 6.87 10.49
N ASP A 203 12.67 7.65 10.56
CA ASP A 203 12.64 9.03 11.03
C ASP A 203 12.25 10.03 9.93
N SER A 204 12.08 9.57 8.69
CA SER A 204 11.64 10.44 7.59
C SER A 204 10.19 10.86 7.77
N ASP A 205 9.90 12.09 7.36
CA ASP A 205 8.53 12.60 7.30
C ASP A 205 7.65 11.72 6.41
N VAL A 206 6.36 11.66 6.75
CA VAL A 206 5.38 10.79 6.09
C VAL A 206 4.38 11.64 5.32
N MET A 207 4.24 11.36 4.03
CA MET A 207 3.26 12.04 3.18
C MET A 207 1.96 11.24 3.10
N ILE A 208 0.83 11.92 3.28
CA ILE A 208 -0.48 11.46 2.82
C ILE A 208 -0.83 12.24 1.54
N GLY A 209 -1.17 11.52 0.47
CA GLY A 209 -1.60 12.12 -0.79
C GLY A 209 -3.10 12.26 -0.87
N PHE A 210 -3.62 13.43 -1.28
CA PHE A 210 -5.03 13.61 -1.59
C PHE A 210 -5.23 14.16 -3.00
N GLY A 211 -6.12 13.52 -3.75
CA GLY A 211 -6.49 13.88 -5.11
C GLY A 211 -5.78 13.03 -6.17
N GLY A 212 -6.04 13.37 -7.43
CA GLY A 212 -5.65 12.57 -8.59
C GLY A 212 -6.66 11.46 -8.93
N GLY A 213 -6.41 10.79 -10.05
CA GLY A 213 -7.09 9.53 -10.39
C GLY A 213 -6.40 8.34 -9.71
N HIS A 214 -6.83 7.13 -10.08
CA HIS A 214 -6.39 5.86 -9.51
C HIS A 214 -4.86 5.71 -9.38
N TYR A 215 -4.10 6.08 -10.41
CA TYR A 215 -2.63 5.95 -10.42
C TYR A 215 -1.86 7.18 -9.90
N ALA A 216 -2.58 8.22 -9.41
CA ALA A 216 -2.01 9.36 -8.67
C ALA A 216 -0.65 9.92 -9.17
N PRO A 217 -0.50 10.31 -10.46
CA PRO A 217 0.81 10.57 -11.09
C PRO A 217 1.61 11.71 -10.43
N ARG A 218 0.93 12.70 -9.84
CA ARG A 218 1.60 13.80 -9.12
C ARG A 218 2.19 13.37 -7.80
N HIS A 219 1.52 12.46 -7.08
CA HIS A 219 2.06 11.88 -5.85
C HIS A 219 3.23 10.96 -6.18
N LYS A 220 3.08 10.08 -7.19
CA LYS A 220 4.15 9.27 -7.78
C LYS A 220 5.42 10.09 -8.06
N SER A 221 5.28 11.20 -8.77
CA SER A 221 6.42 12.08 -9.08
C SER A 221 7.09 12.65 -7.82
N VAL A 222 6.33 13.10 -6.81
CA VAL A 222 6.91 13.60 -5.56
C VAL A 222 7.72 12.50 -4.86
N ILE A 223 7.13 11.31 -4.74
CA ILE A 223 7.72 10.17 -4.04
C ILE A 223 9.03 9.72 -4.69
N LEU A 224 9.07 9.60 -6.02
CA LEU A 224 10.29 9.20 -6.74
C LEU A 224 11.44 10.21 -6.60
N ASN A 225 11.11 11.47 -6.29
CA ASN A 225 12.08 12.57 -6.19
C ASN A 225 12.28 13.04 -4.75
N SER A 226 12.01 12.20 -3.75
CA SER A 226 12.22 12.53 -2.34
C SER A 226 12.49 11.29 -1.48
N GLU A 227 13.12 11.52 -0.33
CA GLU A 227 13.46 10.51 0.67
C GLU A 227 12.44 10.53 1.84
N ILE A 228 11.15 10.59 1.50
CA ILE A 228 10.04 10.57 2.47
C ILE A 228 9.41 9.17 2.55
N ASN A 229 8.69 8.94 3.64
CA ASN A 229 7.77 7.81 3.76
C ASN A 229 6.37 8.19 3.22
N ILE A 230 5.53 7.19 2.97
CA ILE A 230 4.18 7.38 2.43
C ILE A 230 3.19 6.67 3.35
N GLY A 231 2.10 7.36 3.67
CA GLY A 231 0.91 6.77 4.27
C GLY A 231 -0.09 6.36 3.18
N HIS A 232 -1.31 6.86 3.29
CA HIS A 232 -2.32 6.67 2.25
C HIS A 232 -2.17 7.63 1.07
N ILE A 233 -2.63 7.18 -0.09
CA ILE A 233 -2.94 8.04 -1.24
C ILE A 233 -4.44 7.91 -1.48
N ILE A 234 -5.19 9.01 -1.37
CA ILE A 234 -6.65 9.03 -1.48
C ILE A 234 -7.03 9.68 -2.81
N ALA A 235 -7.73 8.93 -3.67
CA ALA A 235 -8.18 9.42 -4.96
C ALA A 235 -9.23 10.54 -4.82
N ASN A 236 -9.35 11.36 -5.87
CA ASN A 236 -10.33 12.44 -5.91
C ASN A 236 -11.77 11.92 -5.73
N TYR A 237 -12.12 10.79 -6.36
CA TYR A 237 -13.47 10.22 -6.28
C TYR A 237 -13.81 9.66 -4.90
N SER A 238 -12.82 9.47 -4.02
CA SER A 238 -13.03 9.03 -2.63
C SER A 238 -13.28 10.21 -1.68
N LEU A 239 -13.02 11.44 -2.10
CA LEU A 239 -13.33 12.64 -1.32
C LEU A 239 -14.67 13.20 -1.82
N VAL A 240 -15.76 12.57 -1.39
CA VAL A 240 -17.12 12.94 -1.82
C VAL A 240 -17.62 14.12 -0.99
N PHE A 241 -17.80 15.26 -1.65
CA PHE A 241 -18.36 16.47 -1.05
C PHE A 241 -19.81 16.64 -1.47
N GLU A 242 -20.64 17.00 -0.50
CA GLU A 242 -21.96 17.56 -0.75
C GLU A 242 -21.86 19.09 -0.63
N PRO A 243 -22.19 19.83 -1.70
CA PRO A 243 -22.07 21.29 -1.69
C PRO A 243 -22.85 21.92 -0.53
N PRO A 244 -22.27 22.92 0.15
CA PRO A 244 -22.94 23.55 1.26
C PRO A 244 -24.17 24.31 0.76
N LYS A 245 -25.27 24.24 1.52
CA LYS A 245 -26.51 24.97 1.20
C LYS A 245 -26.41 26.47 1.56
N SER A 246 -25.40 26.86 2.34
CA SER A 246 -25.14 28.22 2.85
C SER A 246 -23.62 28.44 3.06
N SER A 247 -23.18 29.41 3.85
CA SER A 247 -21.77 29.63 4.26
C SER A 247 -21.23 28.57 5.25
N GLU A 248 -21.70 27.34 5.15
CA GLU A 248 -21.36 26.21 6.02
C GLU A 248 -20.23 25.36 5.44
N ILE A 249 -19.63 24.53 6.31
CA ILE A 249 -18.68 23.47 5.91
C ILE A 249 -19.45 22.46 5.03
N PRO A 250 -18.88 22.00 3.90
CA PRO A 250 -19.54 21.00 3.06
C PRO A 250 -19.79 19.70 3.81
N SER A 251 -20.96 19.08 3.61
CA SER A 251 -21.27 17.75 4.14
C SER A 251 -20.70 16.65 3.25
N GLY A 252 -20.99 15.39 3.58
CA GLY A 252 -20.48 14.21 2.87
C GLY A 252 -19.27 13.57 3.57
N PRO A 253 -18.87 12.37 3.12
CA PRO A 253 -17.90 11.52 3.84
C PRO A 253 -16.43 11.96 3.68
N TRP A 254 -16.15 13.08 2.99
CA TRP A 254 -14.79 13.56 2.75
C TRP A 254 -14.03 13.85 4.06
N SER A 255 -14.70 14.37 5.08
CA SER A 255 -14.07 14.79 6.35
C SER A 255 -13.61 13.58 7.16
N GLU A 256 -14.47 12.57 7.32
CA GLU A 256 -14.12 11.31 7.97
C GLU A 256 -13.12 10.53 7.12
N CYS A 257 -13.16 10.61 5.78
CA CYS A 257 -12.15 10.00 4.94
C CYS A 257 -10.74 10.56 5.22
N ILE A 258 -10.60 11.89 5.37
CA ILE A 258 -9.32 12.51 5.75
C ILE A 258 -8.92 12.08 7.15
N GLN A 259 -9.86 12.07 8.10
CA GLN A 259 -9.64 11.62 9.48
C GLN A 259 -9.08 10.19 9.51
N SER A 260 -9.78 9.24 8.88
CA SER A 260 -9.38 7.84 8.83
C SER A 260 -8.00 7.66 8.21
N ALA A 261 -7.69 8.39 7.13
CA ALA A 261 -6.37 8.31 6.48
C ALA A 261 -5.25 8.82 7.39
N VAL A 262 -5.49 9.88 8.16
CA VAL A 262 -4.53 10.43 9.11
C VAL A 262 -4.33 9.48 10.29
N ASP A 263 -5.41 8.98 10.88
CA ASP A 263 -5.37 8.13 12.07
C ASP A 263 -4.73 6.76 11.77
N SER A 264 -5.06 6.14 10.63
CA SER A 264 -4.41 4.89 10.21
C SER A 264 -2.92 5.09 9.91
N THR A 265 -2.54 6.21 9.30
CA THR A 265 -1.13 6.54 9.04
C THR A 265 -0.36 6.75 10.35
N ARG A 266 -0.97 7.35 11.38
CA ARG A 266 -0.37 7.51 12.72
C ARG A 266 -0.08 6.17 13.41
N ILE A 267 -0.87 5.13 13.14
CA ILE A 267 -0.62 3.79 13.66
C ILE A 267 0.69 3.24 13.09
N SER A 268 0.91 3.36 11.78
CA SER A 268 2.15 2.91 11.14
C SER A 268 3.37 3.77 11.51
N PHE A 269 3.16 5.06 11.76
CA PHE A 269 4.22 6.04 11.99
C PHE A 269 3.97 6.89 13.25
N PRO A 270 4.00 6.30 14.46
CA PRO A 270 3.59 6.98 15.69
C PRO A 270 4.52 8.13 16.13
N LYS A 271 5.75 8.18 15.60
CA LYS A 271 6.77 9.18 15.96
C LYS A 271 7.14 10.12 14.81
N SER A 272 6.71 9.83 13.59
CA SER A 272 7.12 10.59 12.41
C SER A 272 6.22 11.81 12.21
N LYS A 273 6.78 12.88 11.64
CA LYS A 273 5.99 14.05 11.26
C LYS A 273 5.18 13.72 10.01
N ILE A 274 3.86 13.75 10.12
CA ILE A 274 2.94 13.52 9.00
C ILE A 274 2.58 14.87 8.36
N PHE A 275 2.59 14.92 7.03
CA PHE A 275 2.15 16.07 6.25
C PHE A 275 1.29 15.60 5.06
N ALA A 276 0.51 16.51 4.49
CA ALA A 276 -0.31 16.26 3.31
C ALA A 276 0.31 16.85 2.04
N HIS A 277 0.21 16.11 0.94
CA HIS A 277 0.38 16.64 -0.41
C HIS A 277 -0.97 16.64 -1.12
N LEU A 278 -1.32 17.75 -1.79
CA LEU A 278 -2.58 17.89 -2.51
C LEU A 278 -2.35 17.95 -4.02
N ASP A 279 -3.01 17.08 -4.79
CA ASP A 279 -3.22 17.32 -6.22
C ASP A 279 -4.28 18.43 -6.39
N ARG A 280 -3.82 19.67 -6.29
CA ARG A 280 -4.70 20.85 -6.32
C ARG A 280 -5.49 21.06 -7.61
N LYS A 281 -5.14 20.36 -8.69
CA LYS A 281 -5.91 20.42 -9.95
C LYS A 281 -7.12 19.49 -9.92
N SER A 282 -7.19 18.58 -8.94
CA SER A 282 -8.35 17.70 -8.74
C SER A 282 -9.52 18.36 -8.04
N PHE A 283 -9.29 19.49 -7.35
CA PHE A 283 -10.26 20.11 -6.45
C PHE A 283 -10.61 21.54 -6.83
N LYS A 284 -11.87 21.92 -6.63
CA LYS A 284 -12.38 23.30 -6.70
C LYS A 284 -11.75 24.17 -5.60
N GLY A 285 -11.90 25.48 -5.74
CA GLY A 285 -11.41 26.46 -4.75
C GLY A 285 -11.88 26.16 -3.33
N TRP A 286 -13.18 25.97 -3.15
CA TRP A 286 -13.79 25.73 -1.85
C TRP A 286 -13.49 24.33 -1.29
N GLU A 287 -13.43 23.28 -2.13
CA GLU A 287 -13.02 21.93 -1.71
C GLU A 287 -11.61 21.96 -1.11
N ARG A 288 -10.67 22.68 -1.75
CA ARG A 288 -9.32 22.87 -1.23
C ARG A 288 -9.31 23.58 0.12
N SER A 289 -10.17 24.59 0.30
CA SER A 289 -10.29 25.29 1.59
C SER A 289 -10.82 24.37 2.69
N ALA A 290 -11.85 23.56 2.40
CA ALA A 290 -12.40 22.59 3.35
C ALA A 290 -11.37 21.52 3.75
N ILE A 291 -10.65 20.95 2.77
CA ILE A 291 -9.55 20.01 3.01
C ILE A 291 -8.45 20.66 3.87
N THR A 292 -8.09 21.91 3.56
CA THR A 292 -7.05 22.64 4.31
C THR A 292 -7.46 22.84 5.77
N GLN A 293 -8.68 23.32 6.00
CA GLN A 293 -9.22 23.51 7.35
C GLN A 293 -9.23 22.19 8.13
N LYS A 294 -9.73 21.10 7.54
CA LYS A 294 -9.76 19.79 8.20
C LYS A 294 -8.36 19.27 8.53
N LEU A 295 -7.38 19.46 7.63
CA LEU A 295 -6.00 19.04 7.89
C LEU A 295 -5.35 19.89 9.00
N GLU A 296 -5.61 21.20 9.04
CA GLU A 296 -5.16 22.09 10.13
C GLU A 296 -5.74 21.68 11.49
N GLU A 297 -7.03 21.34 11.56
CA GLU A 297 -7.67 20.79 12.77
C GLU A 297 -6.99 19.50 13.26
N LEU A 298 -6.46 18.70 12.34
CA LEU A 298 -5.72 17.47 12.64
C LEU A 298 -4.24 17.70 12.93
N GLY A 299 -3.75 18.93 12.85
CA GLY A 299 -2.33 19.27 13.00
C GLY A 299 -1.47 18.78 11.84
N ILE A 300 -2.05 18.58 10.65
CA ILE A 300 -1.37 18.10 9.45
C ILE A 300 -1.10 19.30 8.53
N GLU A 301 0.17 19.65 8.36
CA GLU A 301 0.54 20.72 7.43
C GLU A 301 0.44 20.24 5.97
N ILE A 302 0.13 21.16 5.05
CA ILE A 302 0.16 20.89 3.61
C ILE A 302 1.49 21.36 3.02
N ARG A 303 2.21 20.47 2.35
CA ARG A 303 3.41 20.80 1.58
C ARG A 303 3.17 20.69 0.08
N ARG A 304 3.84 21.53 -0.70
CA ARG A 304 3.85 21.47 -2.17
C ARG A 304 4.97 20.58 -2.64
N GLY A 305 4.82 19.94 -3.81
CA GLY A 305 5.87 19.12 -4.41
C GLY A 305 7.26 19.77 -4.41
N LYS A 306 7.36 21.08 -4.72
CA LYS A 306 8.64 21.83 -4.67
C LYS A 306 9.28 21.94 -3.27
N GLN A 307 8.49 21.86 -2.20
CA GLN A 307 8.97 21.89 -0.81
C GLN A 307 9.36 20.49 -0.31
N ILE A 308 8.87 19.45 -0.98
CA ILE A 308 9.06 18.04 -0.58
C ILE A 308 10.24 17.43 -1.34
N SER A 309 10.27 17.65 -2.66
CA SER A 309 11.35 17.15 -3.50
C SER A 309 12.65 17.84 -3.14
N GLN A 310 13.62 17.07 -2.67
CA GLN A 310 14.99 17.54 -2.54
C GLN A 310 15.52 17.67 -3.98
N ARG A 311 15.79 18.91 -4.41
CA ARG A 311 16.56 19.12 -5.65
C ARG A 311 17.93 18.49 -5.42
N LYS A 312 18.17 17.33 -6.03
CA LYS A 312 19.54 16.94 -6.41
C LYS A 312 19.97 17.79 -7.60
#